data_AF-A0A4U7ARJ8-F1
#
_entry.id   AF-A0A4U7ARJ8-F1
#
_cell.length_a   1.000
_cell.length_b   1.000
_cell.length_c   1.000
_cell.angle_alpha   90.00
_cell.angle_beta   90.00
_cell.angle_gamma   90.00
#
_symmetry.space_group_name_H-M   'P 1'
#
loop_
_entity.id
_entity.type
_entity.pdbx_description
1 polymer ?
#
loop_
_entity_poly.entity_id
_entity_poly.type
_entity_poly.pdbx_seq_one_letter_code
_entity_poly.pdbx_strand_id
1 'polypeptide(L)'
;MATPPDIVEDYHDPLDDVFGAGSETAQRDTDGENGSTTQSRIEQSEIPRLRSVHVTNGYRDGISESKATFVQAGFDEGYSLGAMLGFRSAWLIAFHESISRLSSTSDLQTSLQEARTDLALQSIFSPNFFTEDGIWSYSVPGSENEQDFDVVSRAHPLIQKWSTRIEDMAGAAGLEMELFSTKYEDGS
;
A
#
# COMPACT_ATOMS: atom_id res chain seq x y z
N MET A 1 -8.18 -47.11 30.04
CA MET A 1 -9.61 -47.46 29.94
C MET A 1 -10.36 -46.25 30.50
N ALA A 2 -11.03 -45.39 29.73
CA ALA A 2 -11.38 -45.38 28.31
C ALA A 2 -11.38 -43.91 27.80
N THR A 3 -11.00 -43.74 26.54
CA THR A 3 -10.98 -42.49 25.75
C THR A 3 -12.41 -42.05 25.42
N PRO A 4 -12.75 -40.74 25.40
CA PRO A 4 -14.06 -40.28 24.93
C PRO A 4 -14.21 -40.55 23.41
N PRO A 5 -15.44 -40.78 22.91
CA PRO A 5 -15.67 -41.11 21.51
C PRO A 5 -15.37 -39.90 20.60
N ASP A 6 -14.53 -40.12 19.59
CA ASP A 6 -14.36 -39.23 18.44
C ASP A 6 -15.71 -39.09 17.74
N ILE A 7 -16.30 -37.89 17.84
CA ILE A 7 -17.39 -37.49 16.96
C ILE A 7 -16.69 -36.97 15.71
N VAL A 8 -16.41 -37.87 14.76
CA VAL A 8 -16.10 -37.48 13.39
C VAL A 8 -17.39 -36.89 12.81
N GLU A 9 -17.55 -35.57 12.91
CA GLU A 9 -18.45 -34.86 12.01
C GLU A 9 -17.88 -35.01 10.59
N ASP A 10 -18.59 -35.77 9.78
CA ASP A 10 -18.40 -35.87 8.35
C ASP A 10 -18.76 -34.52 7.74
N TYR A 11 -17.79 -33.59 7.72
CA TYR A 11 -17.96 -32.27 7.15
C TYR A 11 -17.92 -32.40 5.64
N HIS A 12 -19.07 -32.67 5.04
CA HIS A 12 -19.23 -32.69 3.60
C HIS A 12 -19.14 -31.25 3.08
N ASP A 13 -18.02 -30.90 2.43
CA ASP A 13 -17.87 -29.62 1.76
C ASP A 13 -18.90 -29.54 0.62
N PRO A 14 -19.87 -28.61 0.65
CA PRO A 14 -20.91 -28.49 -0.36
C PRO A 14 -20.36 -28.13 -1.75
N LEU A 15 -19.07 -27.81 -1.86
CA LEU A 15 -18.38 -27.51 -3.11
C LEU A 15 -17.65 -28.73 -3.72
N ASP A 16 -17.57 -29.86 -3.01
CA ASP A 16 -16.88 -31.07 -3.47
C ASP A 16 -17.65 -31.80 -4.59
N ASP A 17 -18.99 -31.76 -4.56
CA ASP A 17 -19.86 -32.38 -5.57
C ASP A 17 -19.86 -31.66 -6.93
N VAL A 18 -19.30 -30.44 -7.01
CA VAL A 18 -19.32 -29.61 -8.22
C VAL A 18 -18.12 -29.91 -9.13
N PHE A 19 -17.03 -30.48 -8.61
CA PHE A 19 -15.78 -30.66 -9.37
C PHE A 19 -15.22 -32.10 -9.38
N GLY A 20 -15.89 -33.07 -8.75
CA GLY A 20 -15.28 -34.38 -8.50
C GLY A 20 -16.20 -35.60 -8.60
N ALA A 21 -16.91 -35.82 -9.71
CA ALA A 21 -17.55 -37.12 -9.96
C ALA A 21 -17.48 -37.51 -11.45
N GLY A 22 -16.26 -37.68 -11.94
CA GLY A 22 -15.97 -38.08 -13.31
C GLY A 22 -15.31 -39.46 -13.44
N SER A 23 -15.49 -40.35 -12.46
CA SER A 23 -15.10 -41.76 -12.61
C SER A 23 -15.65 -42.59 -11.45
N GLU A 24 -16.15 -43.78 -11.79
CA GLU A 24 -16.54 -44.89 -10.89
C GLU A 24 -18.03 -45.00 -10.53
N THR A 25 -18.84 -45.48 -11.48
CA THR A 25 -19.80 -46.56 -11.23
C THR A 25 -19.98 -47.40 -12.51
N ALA A 26 -18.97 -48.20 -12.86
CA ALA A 26 -19.17 -49.32 -13.77
C ALA A 26 -19.79 -50.49 -12.98
N GLN A 27 -21.05 -50.35 -12.57
CA GLN A 27 -21.80 -51.43 -11.97
C GLN A 27 -22.42 -52.28 -13.09
N ARG A 28 -21.81 -53.45 -13.25
CA ARG A 28 -22.10 -54.51 -14.20
C ARG A 28 -23.39 -55.21 -13.78
N ASP A 29 -24.41 -55.21 -14.65
CA ASP A 29 -25.47 -56.22 -14.74
C ASP A 29 -26.02 -56.27 -16.18
N THR A 30 -26.69 -57.36 -16.49
CA THR A 30 -26.57 -58.20 -17.70
C THR A 30 -27.49 -57.90 -18.89
N ASP A 31 -27.03 -58.40 -20.05
CA ASP A 31 -27.76 -58.89 -21.23
C ASP A 31 -28.43 -57.92 -22.23
N GLY A 32 -28.07 -58.11 -23.51
CA GLY A 32 -29.04 -58.05 -24.60
C GLY A 32 -28.86 -56.98 -25.69
N GLU A 33 -28.26 -57.41 -26.80
CA GLU A 33 -28.58 -57.02 -28.18
C GLU A 33 -27.99 -55.75 -28.84
N ASN A 34 -27.62 -55.99 -30.11
CA ASN A 34 -26.95 -55.12 -31.06
C ASN A 34 -27.77 -53.88 -31.46
N GLY A 35 -27.11 -52.73 -31.54
CA GLY A 35 -27.65 -51.54 -32.19
C GLY A 35 -26.58 -50.49 -32.45
N SER A 36 -26.11 -50.43 -33.70
CA SER A 36 -25.27 -49.35 -34.22
C SER A 36 -25.85 -47.96 -33.90
N THR A 37 -25.07 -47.06 -33.30
CA THR A 37 -25.21 -45.60 -33.49
C THR A 37 -23.88 -44.90 -33.21
N THR A 38 -23.16 -44.66 -34.29
CA THR A 38 -22.11 -43.64 -34.43
C THR A 38 -22.67 -42.25 -34.12
N GLN A 39 -22.84 -41.84 -32.85
CA GLN A 39 -23.35 -40.48 -32.55
C GLN A 39 -23.27 -39.99 -31.09
N SER A 40 -22.36 -40.46 -30.23
CA SER A 40 -22.22 -39.91 -28.86
C SER A 40 -20.97 -39.05 -28.62
N ARG A 41 -20.15 -38.84 -29.65
CA ARG A 41 -18.86 -38.12 -29.55
C ARG A 41 -18.89 -36.69 -30.11
N ILE A 42 -19.94 -36.31 -30.83
CA ILE A 42 -20.08 -34.97 -31.39
C ILE A 42 -20.96 -34.16 -30.43
N GLU A 43 -20.31 -33.24 -29.72
CA GLU A 43 -20.89 -32.03 -29.12
C GLU A 43 -21.59 -32.17 -27.76
N GLN A 44 -20.87 -32.69 -26.74
CA GLN A 44 -20.92 -31.97 -25.46
C GLN A 44 -20.50 -30.54 -25.78
N SER A 45 -21.47 -29.64 -25.83
CA SER A 45 -21.26 -28.30 -26.35
C SER A 45 -20.18 -27.61 -25.50
N GLU A 46 -18.99 -27.42 -26.08
CA GLU A 46 -17.91 -26.65 -25.47
C GLU A 46 -18.28 -25.17 -25.37
N ILE A 47 -19.30 -24.72 -26.12
CA ILE A 47 -19.77 -23.33 -26.15
C ILE A 47 -20.34 -22.88 -24.78
N PRO A 48 -21.25 -23.62 -24.12
CA PRO A 48 -21.66 -23.37 -22.74
C PRO A 48 -20.51 -23.35 -21.73
N ARG A 49 -19.54 -24.26 -21.86
CA ARG A 49 -18.37 -24.35 -20.96
C ARG A 49 -17.41 -23.18 -21.17
N LEU A 50 -17.16 -22.83 -22.42
CA LEU A 50 -16.32 -21.69 -22.78
C LEU A 50 -16.97 -20.37 -22.34
N ARG A 51 -18.31 -20.26 -22.48
CA ARG A 51 -19.08 -19.14 -21.96
C ARG A 51 -19.04 -19.07 -20.44
N SER A 52 -19.19 -20.19 -19.73
CA SER A 52 -19.11 -20.18 -18.26
C SER A 52 -17.72 -19.81 -17.76
N VAL A 53 -16.67 -20.32 -18.40
CA VAL A 53 -15.28 -19.93 -18.11
C VAL A 53 -15.05 -18.45 -18.42
N HIS A 54 -15.54 -17.95 -19.56
CA HIS A 54 -15.38 -16.55 -19.95
C HIS A 54 -16.17 -15.58 -19.06
N VAL A 55 -17.39 -15.94 -18.65
CA VAL A 55 -18.20 -15.15 -17.71
C VAL A 55 -17.55 -15.15 -16.33
N THR A 56 -17.06 -16.30 -15.86
CA THR A 56 -16.39 -16.41 -14.56
C THR A 56 -15.07 -15.63 -14.54
N ASN A 57 -14.26 -15.76 -15.59
CA ASN A 57 -13.02 -15.01 -15.73
C ASN A 57 -13.31 -13.51 -15.89
N GLY A 58 -14.28 -13.13 -16.72
CA GLY A 58 -14.67 -11.72 -16.89
C GLY A 58 -15.23 -11.08 -15.62
N TYR A 59 -15.97 -11.82 -14.80
CA TYR A 59 -16.42 -11.35 -13.48
C TYR A 59 -15.25 -11.18 -12.52
N ARG A 60 -14.34 -12.16 -12.46
CA ARG A 60 -13.14 -12.09 -11.61
C ARG A 60 -12.21 -10.96 -12.04
N ASP A 61 -11.99 -10.81 -13.33
CA ASP A 61 -11.18 -9.75 -13.92
C ASP A 61 -11.83 -8.39 -13.66
N GLY A 62 -13.15 -8.25 -13.88
CA GLY A 62 -13.87 -7.01 -13.59
C GLY A 62 -13.84 -6.59 -12.11
N ILE A 63 -13.94 -7.55 -11.18
CA ILE A 63 -13.80 -7.27 -9.73
C ILE A 63 -12.36 -6.91 -9.37
N SER A 64 -11.37 -7.54 -9.99
CA SER A 64 -9.94 -7.27 -9.74
C SER A 64 -9.52 -5.93 -10.31
N GLU A 65 -9.93 -5.63 -11.54
CA GLU A 65 -9.69 -4.37 -12.24
C GLU A 65 -10.33 -3.20 -11.49
N SER A 66 -11.61 -3.29 -11.13
CA SER A 66 -12.34 -2.23 -10.43
C SER A 66 -11.74 -1.87 -9.05
N LYS A 67 -11.22 -2.87 -8.32
CA LYS A 67 -10.58 -2.64 -7.02
C LYS A 67 -9.16 -2.08 -7.14
N ALA A 68 -8.42 -2.49 -8.17
CA ALA A 68 -7.06 -2.00 -8.39
C ALA A 68 -7.07 -0.53 -8.82
N THR A 69 -7.99 -0.11 -9.70
CA THR A 69 -7.98 1.25 -10.29
C THR A 69 -8.11 2.36 -9.24
N PHE A 70 -8.98 2.22 -8.24
CA PHE A 70 -9.20 3.30 -7.25
C PHE A 70 -8.07 3.41 -6.22
N VAL A 71 -7.51 2.28 -5.77
CA VAL A 71 -6.41 2.27 -4.79
C VAL A 71 -5.12 2.79 -5.41
N GLN A 72 -4.83 2.44 -6.67
CA GLN A 72 -3.61 2.89 -7.34
C GLN A 72 -3.65 4.40 -7.64
N ALA A 73 -4.79 4.94 -8.09
CA ALA A 73 -4.92 6.37 -8.35
C ALA A 73 -4.62 7.22 -7.10
N GLY A 74 -5.18 6.84 -5.95
CA GLY A 74 -4.90 7.54 -4.69
C GLY A 74 -3.45 7.37 -4.21
N PHE A 75 -2.85 6.20 -4.43
CA PHE A 75 -1.43 5.99 -4.14
C PHE A 75 -0.54 6.89 -5.01
N ASP A 76 -0.77 6.94 -6.31
CA ASP A 76 0.03 7.72 -7.25
C ASP A 76 -0.05 9.23 -6.94
N GLU A 77 -1.23 9.71 -6.54
CA GLU A 77 -1.45 11.10 -6.11
C GLU A 77 -0.68 11.42 -4.81
N GLY A 78 -0.73 10.53 -3.81
CA GLY A 78 -0.06 10.72 -2.52
C GLY A 78 1.45 10.40 -2.52
N TYR A 79 1.94 9.58 -3.46
CA TYR A 79 3.31 9.07 -3.45
C TYR A 79 4.36 10.18 -3.53
N SER A 80 4.13 11.16 -4.40
CA SER A 80 5.07 12.27 -4.63
C SER A 80 5.21 13.18 -3.39
N LEU A 81 4.11 13.57 -2.75
CA LEU A 81 4.11 14.28 -1.47
C LEU A 81 4.77 13.44 -0.38
N GLY A 82 4.43 12.15 -0.32
CA GLY A 82 4.99 11.22 0.65
C GLY A 82 6.52 11.10 0.53
N ALA A 83 7.02 10.99 -0.70
CA ALA A 83 8.44 10.97 -1.00
C ALA A 83 9.13 12.28 -0.58
N MET A 84 8.49 13.42 -0.81
CA MET A 84 9.04 14.73 -0.43
C MET A 84 9.15 14.88 1.10
N LEU A 85 8.10 14.51 1.83
CA LEU A 85 8.10 14.52 3.30
C LEU A 85 9.15 13.57 3.87
N GLY A 86 9.25 12.36 3.32
CA GLY A 86 10.26 11.37 3.71
C GLY A 86 11.69 11.83 3.41
N PHE A 87 11.92 12.47 2.26
CA PHE A 87 13.21 13.06 1.93
C PHE A 87 13.59 14.15 2.93
N ARG A 88 12.69 15.09 3.21
CA ARG A 88 12.94 16.20 4.13
C ARG A 88 13.22 15.73 5.55
N SER A 89 12.44 14.78 6.05
CA SER A 89 12.64 14.22 7.38
C SER A 89 13.99 13.52 7.51
N ALA A 90 14.35 12.70 6.53
CA ALA A 90 15.65 12.03 6.47
C ALA A 90 16.81 13.04 6.43
N TRP A 91 16.68 14.09 5.62
CA TRP A 91 17.69 15.14 5.49
C TRP A 91 17.89 15.89 6.80
N LEU A 92 16.81 16.32 7.46
CA LEU A 92 16.86 16.98 8.77
C LEU A 92 17.53 16.10 9.83
N ILE A 93 17.17 14.81 9.91
CA ILE A 93 17.81 13.88 10.86
C ILE A 93 19.31 13.75 10.55
N ALA A 94 19.69 13.61 9.28
CA ALA A 94 21.09 13.47 8.88
C ALA A 94 21.93 14.70 9.22
N PHE A 95 21.38 15.91 9.01
CA PHE A 95 22.07 17.15 9.36
C PHE A 95 22.19 17.33 10.88
N HIS A 96 21.12 17.06 11.61
CA HIS A 96 21.16 17.09 13.07
C HIS A 96 22.22 16.14 13.62
N GLU A 97 22.27 14.91 13.10
CA GLU A 97 23.28 13.93 13.47
C GLU A 97 24.70 14.41 13.13
N SER A 98 24.87 15.03 11.96
CA SER A 98 26.16 15.59 11.54
C SER A 98 26.66 16.67 12.49
N ILE A 99 25.80 17.62 12.88
CA ILE A 99 26.13 18.68 13.84
C ILE A 99 26.42 18.08 15.22
N SER A 100 25.64 17.09 15.66
CA SER A 100 25.84 16.41 16.95
C SER A 100 27.18 15.67 17.04
N ARG A 101 27.73 15.21 15.90
CA ARG A 101 29.05 14.59 15.84
C ARG A 101 30.18 15.63 15.94
N LEU A 102 29.97 16.83 15.42
CA LEU A 102 30.92 17.95 15.51
C LEU A 102 30.93 18.58 16.91
N SER A 103 29.77 18.67 17.56
CA SER A 103 29.60 19.21 18.90
C SER A 103 29.16 18.10 19.85
N SER A 104 30.10 17.47 20.56
CA SER A 104 29.87 16.33 21.46
C SER A 104 29.16 16.71 22.78
N THR A 105 28.05 17.45 22.70
CA THR A 105 27.25 17.89 23.85
C THR A 105 26.09 16.93 24.08
N SER A 106 25.88 16.49 25.34
CA SER A 106 24.77 15.60 25.73
C SER A 106 23.40 16.13 25.30
N ASP A 107 23.22 17.45 25.35
CA ASP A 107 21.95 18.11 25.03
C ASP A 107 21.57 17.91 23.55
N LEU A 108 22.57 17.80 22.66
CA LEU A 108 22.35 17.52 21.24
C LEU A 108 21.93 16.07 21.01
N GLN A 109 22.40 15.13 21.82
CA GLN A 109 21.97 13.74 21.71
C GLN A 109 20.50 13.56 22.12
N THR A 110 20.08 14.21 23.20
CA THR A 110 18.66 14.23 23.61
C THR A 110 17.79 14.88 22.53
N SER A 111 18.22 16.05 22.02
CA SER A 111 17.53 16.72 20.92
C SER A 111 17.46 15.88 19.64
N LEU A 112 18.49 15.08 19.33
CA LEU A 112 18.47 14.20 18.16
C LEU A 112 17.45 13.07 18.33
N GLN A 113 17.31 12.53 19.54
CA GLN A 113 16.32 11.51 19.82
C GLN A 113 14.89 12.05 19.73
N GLU A 114 14.65 13.28 20.20
CA GLU A 114 13.40 14.00 19.95
C GLU A 114 13.15 14.17 18.46
N ALA A 115 14.16 14.62 17.69
CA ALA A 115 14.05 14.81 16.24
C ALA A 115 13.65 13.51 15.54
N ARG A 116 14.28 12.39 15.90
CA ARG A 116 13.93 11.06 15.33
C ARG A 116 12.52 10.63 15.65
N THR A 117 11.98 11.02 16.81
CA THR A 117 10.61 10.67 17.22
C THR A 117 9.58 11.52 16.48
N ASP A 118 9.82 12.83 16.41
CA ASP A 118 8.94 13.77 15.72
C ASP A 118 8.97 13.59 14.19
N LEU A 119 10.15 13.34 13.61
CA LEU A 119 10.33 13.18 12.17
C LEU A 119 10.13 11.73 11.69
N ALA A 120 9.68 10.84 12.57
CA ALA A 120 9.31 9.49 12.18
C ALA A 120 8.04 9.49 11.31
N LEU A 121 7.91 8.47 10.46
CA LEU A 121 6.80 8.34 9.52
C LEU A 121 5.44 8.43 10.22
N GLN A 122 5.28 7.75 11.36
CA GLN A 122 4.05 7.75 12.15
C GLN A 122 3.66 9.13 12.70
N SER A 123 4.65 10.01 12.91
CA SER A 123 4.44 11.35 13.47
C SER A 123 4.13 12.35 12.35
N ILE A 124 4.85 12.26 11.23
CA ILE A 124 4.65 13.08 10.04
C ILE A 124 3.28 12.80 9.41
N PHE A 125 2.93 11.53 9.21
CA PHE A 125 1.64 11.12 8.66
C PHE A 125 0.57 10.92 9.76
N SER A 126 0.72 11.59 10.90
CA SER A 126 -0.25 11.46 11.98
C SER A 126 -1.59 12.12 11.60
N PRO A 127 -2.72 11.65 12.19
CA PRO A 127 -4.04 12.26 11.98
C PRO A 127 -4.14 13.73 12.43
N ASN A 128 -3.12 14.26 13.10
CA ASN A 128 -3.05 15.68 13.45
C ASN A 128 -2.77 16.56 12.23
N PHE A 129 -2.08 16.02 11.21
CA PHE A 129 -1.65 16.76 10.02
C PHE A 129 -2.35 16.31 8.74
N PHE A 130 -3.02 15.15 8.76
CA PHE A 130 -3.73 14.57 7.63
C PHE A 130 -5.15 14.15 8.02
N THR A 131 -6.10 14.37 7.13
CA THR A 131 -7.48 13.90 7.25
C THR A 131 -7.59 12.41 6.88
N GLU A 132 -8.75 11.80 7.13
CA GLU A 132 -9.04 10.41 6.72
C GLU A 132 -8.94 10.21 5.20
N ASP A 133 -9.18 11.28 4.43
CA ASP A 133 -9.07 11.29 2.98
C ASP A 133 -7.61 11.47 2.47
N GLY A 134 -6.62 11.58 3.37
CA GLY A 134 -5.21 11.76 3.01
C GLY A 134 -4.83 13.19 2.60
N ILE A 135 -5.72 14.15 2.82
CA ILE A 135 -5.49 15.57 2.55
C ILE A 135 -4.85 16.21 3.79
N TRP A 136 -3.84 17.06 3.60
CA TRP A 136 -3.21 17.74 4.73
C TRP A 136 -4.12 18.82 5.34
N SER A 137 -4.00 19.02 6.65
CA SER A 137 -4.86 19.94 7.43
C SER A 137 -4.16 21.25 7.84
N TYR A 138 -2.87 21.42 7.51
CA TYR A 138 -2.09 22.61 7.86
C TYR A 138 -2.08 23.66 6.74
N SER A 139 -1.81 24.91 7.11
CA SER A 139 -1.81 26.03 6.16
C SER A 139 -0.56 26.01 5.28
N VAL A 140 -0.77 25.96 3.96
CA VAL A 140 0.29 26.02 2.95
C VAL A 140 0.17 27.34 2.19
N PRO A 141 1.25 28.12 2.04
CA PRO A 141 1.22 29.32 1.23
C PRO A 141 1.07 28.98 -0.27
N GLY A 142 0.14 29.63 -0.96
CA GLY A 142 -0.08 29.43 -2.41
C GLY A 142 -1.57 29.35 -2.79
N SER A 143 -1.85 29.11 -4.06
CA SER A 143 -3.20 28.79 -4.52
C SER A 143 -3.49 27.30 -4.30
N GLU A 144 -4.69 26.97 -3.81
CA GLU A 144 -5.11 25.57 -3.60
C GLU A 144 -5.20 24.75 -4.89
N ASN A 145 -5.28 25.41 -6.05
CA ASN A 145 -5.54 24.76 -7.33
C ASN A 145 -4.29 24.17 -8.01
N GLU A 146 -3.10 24.59 -7.60
CA GLU A 146 -1.83 24.13 -8.19
C GLU A 146 -0.77 24.12 -7.07
N GLN A 147 -0.83 23.07 -6.25
CA GLN A 147 0.00 22.96 -5.06
C GLN A 147 1.30 22.23 -5.40
N ASP A 148 2.40 22.97 -5.37
CA ASP A 148 3.73 22.39 -5.42
C ASP A 148 4.00 21.64 -4.11
N PHE A 149 4.22 20.31 -4.21
CA PHE A 149 4.49 19.45 -3.05
C PHE A 149 5.80 19.82 -2.33
N ASP A 150 6.72 20.54 -2.98
CA ASP A 150 7.86 21.15 -2.29
C ASP A 150 7.39 22.15 -1.22
N VAL A 151 6.49 23.05 -1.60
CA VAL A 151 5.93 24.08 -0.71
C VAL A 151 5.06 23.45 0.38
N VAL A 152 4.23 22.46 0.03
CA VAL A 152 3.40 21.72 0.98
C VAL A 152 4.27 21.04 2.05
N SER A 153 5.28 20.29 1.62
CA SER A 153 6.14 19.56 2.54
C SER A 153 6.99 20.48 3.43
N ARG A 154 7.36 21.68 2.96
CA ARG A 154 7.98 22.73 3.79
C ARG A 154 7.04 23.33 4.81
N ALA A 155 5.75 23.42 4.50
CA ALA A 155 4.75 23.98 5.40
C ALA A 155 4.37 23.00 6.53
N HIS A 156 4.79 21.73 6.45
CA HIS A 156 4.51 20.75 7.49
C HIS A 156 5.07 21.21 8.86
N PRO A 157 4.25 21.29 9.93
CA PRO A 157 4.65 21.90 11.20
C PRO A 157 5.91 21.30 11.84
N LEU A 158 6.06 19.97 11.79
CA LEU A 158 7.27 19.31 12.31
C LEU A 158 8.51 19.58 11.44
N ILE A 159 8.35 19.67 10.12
CA ILE A 159 9.46 19.99 9.21
C ILE A 159 9.93 21.42 9.48
N GLN A 160 9.00 22.38 9.62
CA GLN A 160 9.35 23.77 9.98
C GLN A 160 10.07 23.86 11.32
N LYS A 161 9.48 23.26 12.38
CA LYS A 161 10.05 23.23 13.73
C LYS A 161 11.52 22.77 13.70
N TRP A 162 11.79 21.66 13.04
CA TRP A 162 13.13 21.08 13.01
C TRP A 162 14.07 21.79 12.03
N SER A 163 13.55 22.35 10.93
CA SER A 163 14.36 23.19 10.02
C SER A 163 14.92 24.39 10.77
N THR A 164 14.07 25.17 11.44
CA THR A 164 14.51 26.35 12.22
C THR A 164 15.49 25.95 13.33
N ARG A 165 15.20 24.86 14.06
CA ARG A 165 16.09 24.41 15.15
C ARG A 165 17.47 23.99 14.64
N ILE A 166 17.54 23.37 13.46
CA ILE A 166 18.82 22.97 12.84
C ILE A 166 19.55 24.19 12.28
N GLU A 167 18.85 25.15 11.67
CA GLU A 167 19.45 26.42 11.22
C GLU A 167 20.08 27.18 12.40
N ASP A 168 19.38 27.26 13.54
CA ASP A 168 19.91 27.86 14.76
C ASP A 168 21.17 27.12 15.27
N MET A 169 21.15 25.79 15.25
CA MET A 169 22.30 24.96 15.64
C MET A 169 23.49 25.12 14.68
N ALA A 170 23.23 25.18 13.38
CA ALA A 170 24.24 25.40 12.36
C ALA A 170 24.88 26.80 12.52
N GLY A 171 24.05 27.84 12.70
CA GLY A 171 24.50 29.19 12.96
C GLY A 171 25.36 29.31 14.22
N ALA A 172 24.98 28.63 15.31
CA ALA A 172 25.77 28.56 16.54
C ALA A 172 27.13 27.86 16.34
N ALA A 173 27.20 26.90 15.42
CA ALA A 173 28.44 26.24 15.01
C ALA A 173 29.27 27.04 13.98
N GLY A 174 28.79 28.21 13.54
CA GLY A 174 29.43 29.04 12.52
C GLY A 174 29.26 28.52 11.09
N LEU A 175 28.27 27.65 10.86
CA LEU A 175 27.92 27.12 9.55
C LEU A 175 26.77 27.98 8.97
N GLU A 176 27.02 28.64 7.85
CA GLU A 176 25.95 29.25 7.06
C GLU A 176 25.24 28.14 6.30
N MET A 177 23.97 27.91 6.64
CA MET A 177 23.17 26.86 6.05
C MET A 177 21.81 27.40 5.62
N GLU A 178 21.50 27.24 4.34
CA GLU A 178 20.17 27.51 3.80
C GLU A 178 19.48 26.16 3.59
N LEU A 179 18.58 25.79 4.51
CA LEU A 179 17.84 24.54 4.41
C LEU A 179 16.75 24.68 3.34
N PHE A 180 16.87 23.87 2.29
CA PHE A 180 15.90 23.78 1.20
C PHE A 180 15.66 25.14 0.52
N SER A 181 16.69 25.66 -0.16
CA SER A 181 16.61 26.96 -0.86
C SER A 181 15.37 27.06 -1.76
N THR A 182 14.71 28.22 -1.72
CA THR A 182 13.55 28.55 -2.55
C THR A 182 13.92 28.85 -4.01
N LYS A 183 15.22 28.90 -4.34
CA LYS A 183 15.69 29.27 -5.66
C LYS A 183 15.75 28.06 -6.59
N TYR A 184 14.58 27.56 -6.99
CA TYR A 184 14.46 27.03 -8.34
C TYR A 184 14.33 28.24 -9.27
N GLU A 185 15.46 28.72 -9.79
CA GLU A 185 15.41 29.60 -10.96
C GLU A 185 14.82 28.77 -12.09
N ASP A 186 13.64 29.19 -12.55
CA ASP A 186 12.93 28.65 -13.70
C ASP A 186 13.91 28.46 -14.86
N GLY A 187 14.26 27.20 -15.12
CA GLY A 187 15.13 26.82 -16.21
C GLY A 187 14.41 27.11 -17.51
N SER A 188 14.91 28.12 -18.22
CA SER A 188 14.42 28.66 -19.50
C SER A 188 13.98 27.63 -20.54
#